data_AF-A0A381W260-F1
#
_entry.id   AF-A0A381W260-F1
#
_cell.length_a   1.000
_cell.length_b   1.000
_cell.length_c   1.000
_cell.angle_alpha   90.00
_cell.angle_beta   90.00
_cell.angle_gamma   90.00
#
_symmetry.space_group_name_H-M   'P 1'
#
loop_
_entity.id
_entity.type
_entity.pdbx_description
1 polymer ?
#
loop_
_entity_poly.entity_id
_entity_poly.type
_entity_poly.pdbx_seq_one_letter_code
_entity_poly.pdbx_strand_id
1 'polypeptide(L)'
;MKKLEIPKNKLSGHVALIVGIGFAHMQFSPDTAVAATGDAILGAELYNQYCVRCHGDSAIGLAKFNGELERLQFMLDGGSTYMPDFMGMFTDEETNNIHAFLTSNAE
;
A
#
# COMPACT_ATOMS: atom_id res chain seq x y z
N MET A 1 41.29 -22.71 11.75
CA MET A 1 40.55 -21.44 12.01
C MET A 1 41.41 -20.31 11.49
N LYS A 2 41.14 -19.81 10.28
CA LYS A 2 41.90 -18.68 9.70
C LYS A 2 40.89 -17.57 9.45
N LYS A 3 40.92 -16.58 10.33
CA LYS A 3 40.13 -15.36 10.29
C LYS A 3 40.68 -14.54 9.11
N LEU A 4 39.90 -14.42 8.03
CA LEU A 4 40.28 -13.62 6.87
C LEU A 4 39.73 -12.20 7.10
N GLU A 5 40.60 -11.34 7.60
CA GLU A 5 40.34 -9.92 7.80
C GLU A 5 40.53 -9.20 6.45
N ILE A 6 39.49 -8.56 5.93
CA ILE A 6 39.55 -7.80 4.68
C ILE A 6 39.75 -6.32 5.04
N PRO A 7 40.83 -5.66 4.57
CA PRO A 7 41.11 -4.27 4.89
C PRO A 7 40.25 -3.29 4.08
N LYS A 8 39.76 -2.25 4.76
CA LYS A 8 39.03 -1.11 4.19
C LYS A 8 40.01 -0.19 3.46
N ASN A 9 40.10 -0.31 2.14
CA ASN A 9 40.88 0.63 1.32
C ASN A 9 39.98 1.72 0.72
N LYS A 10 40.10 2.93 1.28
CA LYS A 10 39.67 4.20 0.68
C LYS A 10 40.45 4.42 -0.62
N LEU A 11 39.80 4.78 -1.72
CA LEU A 11 40.40 5.71 -2.68
C LEU A 11 39.35 6.39 -3.57
N SER A 12 39.22 7.71 -3.40
CA SER A 12 38.49 8.60 -4.30
C SER A 12 39.13 8.63 -5.68
N GLY A 13 38.31 8.65 -6.74
CA GLY A 13 38.73 9.01 -8.09
C GLY A 13 37.54 9.55 -8.87
N HIS A 14 37.59 10.83 -9.23
CA HIS A 14 36.59 11.51 -10.05
C HIS A 14 36.81 11.24 -11.55
N VAL A 15 35.68 11.07 -12.25
CA VAL A 15 35.40 11.48 -13.65
C VAL A 15 36.29 10.94 -14.76
N ALA A 16 35.72 10.06 -15.59
CA ALA A 16 36.05 9.98 -17.02
C ALA A 16 34.81 9.62 -17.85
N LEU A 17 34.42 10.60 -18.66
CA LEU A 17 33.40 10.61 -19.70
C LEU A 17 33.73 9.60 -20.82
N ILE A 18 32.79 8.71 -21.21
CA ILE A 18 32.83 8.01 -22.50
C ILE A 18 31.41 7.90 -23.10
N VAL A 19 31.37 8.20 -24.38
CA VAL A 19 30.23 8.38 -25.28
C VAL A 19 29.59 7.04 -25.70
N GLY A 20 28.26 6.99 -25.69
CA GLY A 20 27.45 6.41 -26.77
C GLY A 20 26.97 4.96 -26.64
N ILE A 21 25.77 4.76 -27.19
CA ILE A 21 25.03 3.52 -27.52
C ILE A 21 24.02 3.10 -26.44
N GLY A 22 22.74 3.23 -26.83
CA GLY A 22 21.57 3.11 -25.96
C GLY A 22 21.38 1.73 -25.37
N PHE A 23 21.10 1.71 -24.07
CA PHE A 23 20.40 0.64 -23.38
C PHE A 23 19.36 1.31 -22.47
N ALA A 24 18.14 0.82 -22.58
CA ALA A 24 16.95 1.31 -21.93
C ALA A 24 17.15 1.59 -20.43
N HIS A 25 17.11 2.86 -20.03
CA HIS A 25 16.67 3.22 -18.69
C HIS A 25 15.14 3.26 -18.69
N MET A 26 14.50 2.08 -18.72
CA MET A 26 13.11 1.98 -18.29
C MET A 26 13.11 2.48 -16.84
N GLN A 27 12.82 3.77 -16.66
CA GLN A 27 12.61 4.34 -15.35
C GLN A 27 11.32 3.70 -14.88
N PHE A 28 11.46 2.68 -14.04
CA PHE A 28 10.40 2.30 -13.12
C PHE A 28 10.17 3.56 -12.28
N SER A 29 9.24 4.41 -12.71
CA SER A 29 8.56 5.29 -11.78
C SER A 29 7.90 4.31 -10.82
N PRO A 30 8.27 4.25 -9.52
CA PRO A 30 7.27 3.80 -8.58
C PRO A 30 6.17 4.84 -8.73
N ASP A 31 5.07 4.48 -9.40
CA ASP A 31 3.79 5.06 -9.03
C ASP A 31 3.80 5.01 -7.51
N THR A 32 3.85 6.18 -6.90
CA THR A 32 3.84 6.34 -5.46
C THR A 32 2.55 5.72 -4.98
N ALA A 33 2.58 4.42 -4.72
CA ALA A 33 1.66 3.77 -3.83
C ALA A 33 1.83 4.56 -2.54
N VAL A 34 0.88 5.46 -2.29
CA VAL A 34 0.73 6.08 -0.98
C VAL A 34 0.57 4.90 -0.05
N ALA A 35 1.64 4.53 0.64
CA ALA A 35 1.60 3.45 1.60
C ALA A 35 0.49 3.82 2.57
N ALA A 36 -0.58 3.03 2.57
CA ALA A 36 -1.65 3.20 3.53
C ALA A 36 -1.01 3.24 4.92
N THR A 37 -1.26 4.32 5.66
CA THR A 37 -0.58 4.60 6.93
C THR A 37 -1.05 3.71 8.08
N GLY A 38 -1.89 2.70 7.79
CA GLY A 38 -2.49 1.81 8.77
C GLY A 38 -1.84 0.41 8.81
N ASP A 39 -2.25 -0.36 9.81
CA ASP A 39 -1.91 -1.76 10.00
C ASP A 39 -2.89 -2.66 9.23
N ALA A 40 -2.40 -3.32 8.19
CA ALA A 40 -3.21 -4.21 7.35
C ALA A 40 -3.69 -5.47 8.10
N ILE A 41 -3.01 -5.92 9.16
CA ILE A 41 -3.45 -7.06 9.98
C ILE A 41 -4.67 -6.66 10.82
N LEU A 42 -4.59 -5.52 11.51
CA LEU A 42 -5.75 -4.99 12.25
C LEU A 42 -6.90 -4.63 11.29
N GLY A 43 -6.57 -4.14 10.10
CA GLY A 43 -7.54 -3.90 9.03
C GLY A 43 -8.27 -5.16 8.59
N ALA A 44 -7.55 -6.28 8.45
CA ALA A 44 -8.14 -7.57 8.12
C ALA A 44 -9.10 -8.07 9.21
N GLU A 45 -8.78 -7.84 10.48
CA GLU A 45 -9.66 -8.21 11.60
C GLU A 45 -10.98 -7.41 11.56
N LEU A 46 -10.90 -6.09 11.41
CA LEU A 46 -12.07 -5.22 11.26
C LEU A 46 -12.89 -5.59 10.02
N TYR A 47 -12.22 -5.84 8.90
CA TYR A 47 -12.89 -6.24 7.66
C TYR A 47 -13.64 -7.57 7.81
N ASN A 48 -13.01 -8.56 8.44
CA ASN A 48 -13.63 -9.86 8.71
C ASN A 48 -14.84 -9.74 9.65
N GLN A 49 -14.79 -8.83 10.62
CA GLN A 49 -15.86 -8.63 11.57
C GLN A 49 -17.08 -7.92 10.95
N TYR A 50 -16.87 -6.88 10.15
CA TYR A 50 -17.95 -5.97 9.72
C TYR A 50 -18.29 -6.05 8.23
N CYS A 51 -17.34 -6.40 7.37
CA CYS A 51 -17.45 -6.20 5.92
C CYS A 51 -17.67 -7.51 5.15
N VAL A 52 -17.08 -8.61 5.61
CA VAL A 52 -16.99 -9.89 4.88
C VAL A 52 -18.35 -10.46 4.48
N ARG A 53 -19.38 -10.22 5.30
CA ARG A 53 -20.74 -10.74 5.09
C ARG A 53 -21.37 -10.26 3.78
N CYS A 54 -20.93 -9.10 3.29
CA CYS A 54 -21.44 -8.51 2.05
C CYS A 54 -20.38 -8.44 0.95
N HIS A 55 -19.11 -8.24 1.32
CA HIS A 55 -18.03 -8.02 0.35
C HIS A 55 -17.19 -9.27 0.03
N GLY A 56 -17.41 -10.38 0.75
CA GLY A 56 -16.60 -11.59 0.66
C GLY A 56 -15.25 -11.46 1.38
N ASP A 57 -14.55 -12.57 1.58
CA ASP A 57 -13.23 -12.66 2.24
C ASP A 57 -12.09 -12.06 1.41
N SER A 58 -12.23 -12.14 0.09
CA SER A 58 -11.24 -11.72 -0.90
C SER A 58 -11.38 -10.26 -1.33
N ALA A 59 -12.29 -9.49 -0.72
CA ALA A 59 -12.58 -8.11 -1.11
C ALA A 59 -12.94 -7.91 -2.60
N ILE A 60 -13.30 -8.99 -3.32
CA ILE A 60 -13.65 -8.96 -4.74
C ILE A 60 -14.83 -8.01 -5.02
N GLY A 61 -15.75 -7.84 -4.06
CA GLY A 61 -16.85 -6.86 -4.14
C GLY A 61 -16.40 -5.40 -4.23
N LEU A 62 -15.09 -5.13 -4.06
CA LEU A 62 -14.45 -3.84 -4.14
C LEU A 62 -13.61 -3.68 -5.42
N ALA A 63 -13.83 -4.47 -6.48
CA ALA A 63 -13.08 -4.39 -7.74
C ALA A 63 -13.09 -2.99 -8.43
N LYS A 64 -13.94 -2.06 -7.98
CA LYS A 64 -13.96 -0.65 -8.42
C LYS A 64 -13.35 0.33 -7.43
N PHE A 65 -12.93 -0.15 -6.27
CA PHE A 65 -12.20 0.64 -5.29
C PHE A 65 -10.78 0.80 -5.78
N ASN A 66 -10.38 2.04 -6.01
CA ASN A 66 -9.08 2.41 -6.57
C ASN A 66 -8.02 2.69 -5.49
N GLY A 67 -8.33 2.40 -4.22
CA GLY A 67 -7.39 2.61 -3.11
C GLY A 67 -7.35 4.03 -2.57
N GLU A 68 -8.26 4.92 -2.96
CA GLU A 68 -8.29 6.29 -2.41
C GLU A 68 -8.92 6.31 -1.01
N LEU A 69 -8.19 6.82 -0.01
CA LEU A 69 -8.67 6.88 1.38
C LEU A 69 -9.94 7.72 1.51
N GLU A 70 -9.99 8.88 0.86
CA GLU A 70 -11.17 9.76 0.84
C GLU A 70 -12.40 9.02 0.28
N ARG A 71 -12.17 8.16 -0.72
CA ARG A 71 -13.24 7.38 -1.36
C ARG A 71 -13.77 6.31 -0.40
N LEU A 72 -12.91 5.72 0.42
CA LEU A 72 -13.29 4.77 1.46
C LEU A 72 -14.12 5.47 2.54
N GLN A 73 -13.64 6.61 3.07
CA GLN A 73 -14.35 7.40 4.07
C GLN A 73 -15.75 7.79 3.57
N PHE A 74 -15.85 8.32 2.35
CA PHE A 74 -17.15 8.63 1.75
C PHE A 74 -18.08 7.41 1.64
N MET A 75 -17.57 6.21 1.34
CA MET A 75 -18.44 5.01 1.38
C MET A 75 -18.93 4.75 2.79
N LEU A 76 -18.02 4.71 3.76
CA LEU A 76 -18.34 4.40 5.16
C LEU A 76 -19.36 5.39 5.74
N ASP A 77 -19.33 6.64 5.28
CA ASP A 77 -20.28 7.70 5.67
C ASP A 77 -21.62 7.64 4.88
N GLY A 78 -21.98 6.47 4.33
CA GLY A 78 -23.26 6.27 3.65
C GLY A 78 -23.29 6.76 2.20
N GLY A 79 -22.15 6.83 1.52
CA GLY A 79 -22.04 7.26 0.12
C GLY A 79 -22.73 6.35 -0.93
N SER A 80 -23.47 5.32 -0.51
CA SER A 80 -24.22 4.41 -1.36
C SER A 80 -25.52 3.97 -0.70
N THR A 81 -26.57 3.75 -1.50
CA THR A 81 -27.86 3.24 -1.02
C THR A 81 -27.82 1.76 -0.62
N TYR A 82 -26.82 1.00 -1.08
CA TYR A 82 -26.71 -0.44 -0.83
C TYR A 82 -25.80 -0.79 0.36
N MET A 83 -24.85 0.08 0.68
CA MET A 83 -23.94 -0.11 1.81
C MET A 83 -24.53 0.61 3.03
N PRO A 84 -24.62 -0.05 4.21
CA PRO A 84 -25.05 0.64 5.43
C PRO A 84 -24.16 1.85 5.74
N ASP A 85 -24.74 2.81 6.46
CA ASP A 85 -23.99 3.93 7.04
C ASP A 85 -23.24 3.46 8.29
N PHE A 86 -21.93 3.73 8.33
CA PHE A 86 -21.01 3.39 9.41
C PHE A 86 -20.44 4.63 10.10
N MET A 87 -21.02 5.82 9.90
CA MET A 87 -20.55 7.05 10.53
C MET A 87 -20.37 6.88 12.04
N GLY A 88 -19.16 7.19 12.52
CA GLY A 88 -18.78 7.11 13.92
C GLY A 88 -18.62 5.68 14.47
N MET A 89 -18.73 4.65 13.64
CA MET A 89 -18.41 3.26 14.05
C MET A 89 -16.90 3.02 14.14
N PHE A 90 -16.12 3.69 13.29
CA PHE A 90 -14.67 3.54 13.21
C PHE A 90 -13.99 4.86 13.52
N THR A 91 -12.90 4.80 14.27
CA THR A 91 -11.95 5.90 14.43
C THR A 91 -11.16 6.13 13.14
N ASP A 92 -10.47 7.27 13.05
CA ASP A 92 -9.57 7.57 11.92
C ASP A 92 -8.47 6.49 11.78
N GLU A 93 -7.95 5.99 12.91
CA GLU A 93 -6.95 4.91 12.93
C GLU A 93 -7.52 3.60 12.40
N GLU A 94 -8.71 3.19 12.85
CA GLU A 94 -9.37 1.98 12.37
C GLU A 94 -9.71 2.07 10.88
N THR A 95 -10.12 3.26 10.41
CA THR A 95 -10.37 3.52 8.99
C THR A 95 -9.09 3.39 8.17
N ASN A 96 -7.97 3.91 8.66
CA ASN A 96 -6.66 3.76 8.03
C ASN A 96 -6.19 2.29 8.03
N ASN A 97 -6.49 1.52 9.07
CA ASN A 97 -6.17 0.08 9.12
C ASN A 97 -6.98 -0.68 8.06
N ILE A 98 -8.30 -0.43 7.98
CA ILE A 98 -9.16 -1.01 6.94
C ILE A 98 -8.63 -0.63 5.55
N HIS A 99 -8.28 0.64 5.33
CA HIS A 99 -7.69 1.12 4.08
C HIS A 99 -6.40 0.37 3.71
N ALA A 100 -5.51 0.16 4.69
CA ALA A 100 -4.28 -0.59 4.50
C ALA A 100 -4.52 -2.04 4.09
N PHE A 101 -5.49 -2.71 4.71
CA PHE A 101 -5.90 -4.04 4.27
C PHE A 101 -6.43 -4.02 2.83
N LEU A 102 -7.37 -3.14 2.51
CA LEU A 102 -8.00 -3.10 1.18
C LEU A 102 -7.02 -2.79 0.04
N THR A 103 -6.02 -1.96 0.30
CA THR A 103 -5.00 -1.60 -0.70
C THR A 103 -3.86 -2.59 -0.79
N SER A 104 -3.59 -3.37 0.28
CA SER A 104 -2.61 -4.46 0.22
C SER A 104 -3.09 -5.65 -0.63
N ASN A 105 -4.39 -5.77 -0.87
CA ASN A 105 -5.01 -6.86 -1.66
C ASN A 105 -5.50 -6.39 -3.06
N ALA A 106 -5.26 -5.13 -3.42
CA ALA A 106 -5.59 -4.60 -4.73
C ALA A 106 -4.42 -4.87 -5.70
N GLU A 107 -4.42 -6.05 -6.32
CA GLU A 107 -3.49 -6.45 -7.39
C GLU A 107 -4.18 -6.60 -8.75
#